data_AF-A0A0N6YRQ1-F1
#
_entry.id   AF-A0A0N6YRQ1-F1
#
_cell.length_a   1.000
_cell.length_b   1.000
_cell.length_c   1.000
_cell.angle_alpha   90.00
_cell.angle_beta   90.00
_cell.angle_gamma   90.00
#
_symmetry.space_group_name_H-M   'P 1'
#
loop_
_entity.id
_entity.type
_entity.pdbx_description
1 polymer ?
#
loop_
_entity_poly.entity_id
_entity_poly.type
_entity_poly.pdbx_seq_one_letter_code
_entity_poly.pdbx_strand_id
1 'polypeptide(L)' 'ESSNSGISEVTPDRERFTVYLDVKHFSPDELSVKVADDYVEIRGNHGERQDDHGYISRKFHRRYRLPS' A
#
# COMPACT_ATOMS: atom_id res chain seq x y z
N GLU A 1 6.09 2.12 18.32
CA GLU A 1 4.80 1.73 17.70
C GLU A 1 4.95 1.48 16.20
N SER A 2 5.88 0.60 15.81
CA SER A 2 6.42 0.59 14.44
C SER A 2 6.12 -0.69 13.66
N SER A 3 5.26 -1.58 14.16
CA SER A 3 5.15 -2.95 13.65
C SER A 3 3.92 -3.24 12.78
N ASN A 4 3.05 -2.27 12.49
CA ASN A 4 1.78 -2.54 11.80
C ASN A 4 1.64 -1.97 10.37
N SER A 5 2.56 -1.11 9.91
CA SER A 5 2.44 -0.52 8.58
C SER A 5 2.71 -1.56 7.49
N GLY A 6 1.80 -1.69 6.53
CA GLY A 6 1.92 -2.65 5.43
C GLY A 6 1.29 -4.01 5.68
N ILE A 7 0.50 -4.17 6.75
CA ILE A 7 -0.45 -5.28 6.89
C ILE A 7 -1.59 -5.08 5.90
N SER A 8 -1.95 -6.18 5.22
CA SER A 8 -3.06 -6.21 4.29
C SER A 8 -4.04 -7.30 4.69
N GLU A 9 -5.34 -6.99 4.64
CA GLU A 9 -6.41 -7.95 4.77
C GLU A 9 -7.09 -8.13 3.40
N VAL A 10 -7.30 -9.38 3.00
CA VAL A 10 -7.93 -9.73 1.73
C VAL A 10 -9.19 -10.53 2.05
N THR A 11 -10.34 -9.99 1.67
CA THR A 11 -11.63 -10.65 1.88
C THR A 11 -12.23 -10.98 0.52
N PRO A 12 -12.21 -12.25 0.10
CA PRO A 12 -12.96 -12.69 -1.07
C PRO A 12 -14.43 -12.79 -0.68
N ASP A 13 -15.27 -11.91 -1.21
CA ASP A 13 -16.72 -12.11 -1.18
C ASP A 13 -17.19 -12.67 -2.53
N ARG A 14 -18.40 -13.24 -2.59
CA ARG A 14 -18.89 -13.93 -3.81
C ARG A 14 -19.09 -12.99 -5.01
N GLU A 15 -19.10 -11.68 -4.80
CA GLU A 15 -19.42 -10.67 -5.82
C GLU A 15 -18.29 -9.64 -6.02
N ARG A 16 -17.35 -9.55 -5.08
CA ARG A 16 -16.32 -8.51 -4.99
C ARG A 16 -15.07 -9.02 -4.29
N PHE A 17 -13.95 -8.56 -4.82
CA PHE A 17 -12.62 -8.72 -4.25
C PHE A 17 -12.22 -7.43 -3.54
N THR A 18 -12.04 -7.48 -2.21
CA THR A 18 -11.67 -6.30 -1.41
C THR A 18 -10.30 -6.48 -0.77
N VAL A 19 -9.46 -5.46 -0.88
CA VAL A 19 -8.15 -5.38 -0.24
C VAL A 19 -8.10 -4.13 0.64
N TYR A 20 -7.83 -4.33 1.93
CA TYR A 20 -7.49 -3.24 2.85
C TYR A 20 -5.99 -3.26 3.11
N LEU A 21 -5.32 -2.11 2.97
CA LEU A 21 -3.87 -1.96 3.18
C LEU A 21 -3.60 -0.73 4.06
N ASP A 22 -2.89 -0.92 5.17
CA ASP A 22 -2.45 0.20 6.02
C ASP A 22 -1.36 1.01 5.31
N VAL A 23 -1.69 2.25 4.94
CA VAL A 23 -0.83 3.23 4.26
C VAL A 23 -0.65 4.52 5.07
N LYS A 24 -0.87 4.49 6.40
CA LYS A 24 -0.88 5.69 7.27
C LYS A 24 0.35 6.62 7.21
N HIS A 25 1.47 6.14 6.66
CA HIS A 25 2.70 6.92 6.53
C HIS A 25 2.88 7.59 5.15
N PHE A 26 1.86 7.54 4.28
CA PHE A 26 1.90 8.08 2.92
C PHE A 26 0.74 9.04 2.71
N SER A 27 0.97 10.15 2.01
CA SER A 27 -0.12 10.99 1.51
C SER A 27 -0.74 10.41 0.24
N PRO A 28 -1.97 10.81 -0.15
CA PRO A 28 -2.59 10.32 -1.38
C PRO A 28 -1.72 10.50 -2.64
N ASP A 29 -1.00 11.62 -2.75
CA ASP A 29 -0.13 11.92 -3.90
C ASP A 29 1.14 11.05 -3.96
N GLU A 30 1.49 10.40 -2.86
CA GLU A 30 2.62 9.46 -2.78
C GLU A 30 2.22 8.03 -3.15
N LEU A 31 0.92 7.79 -3.38
CA LEU A 31 0.35 6.50 -3.69
C LEU A 31 -0.01 6.39 -5.17
N SER A 32 0.20 5.22 -5.74
CA SER A 32 -0.25 4.86 -7.08
C SER A 32 -0.92 3.51 -7.06
N VAL A 33 -2.15 3.45 -7.57
CA VAL A 33 -2.92 2.21 -7.74
C VAL A 33 -3.12 1.98 -9.23
N LYS A 34 -2.78 0.79 -9.70
CA LYS A 34 -2.92 0.40 -11.11
C LYS A 34 -3.42 -1.04 -11.21
N VAL A 35 -4.16 -1.33 -12.27
CA VAL A 35 -4.50 -2.70 -12.65
C VAL A 35 -3.66 -3.06 -13.87
N ALA A 36 -2.89 -4.13 -13.78
CA ALA A 36 -2.04 -4.63 -14.85
C ALA A 36 -1.81 -6.13 -14.69
N ASP A 37 -1.81 -6.88 -15.79
CA ASP A 37 -1.43 -8.30 -15.86
C ASP A 37 -2.18 -9.21 -14.86
N ASP A 38 -3.48 -9.00 -14.65
CA ASP A 38 -4.31 -9.71 -13.66
C ASP A 38 -3.96 -9.41 -12.19
N TYR A 39 -3.29 -8.29 -11.92
CA TYR A 39 -3.01 -7.80 -10.56
C TYR A 39 -3.55 -6.39 -10.35
N VAL A 40 -3.93 -6.12 -9.10
CA VAL A 40 -3.95 -4.78 -8.54
C VAL A 40 -2.56 -4.51 -7.97
N GLU A 41 -1.85 -3.53 -8.54
CA GLU A 41 -0.57 -3.04 -8.05
C GLU A 41 -0.77 -1.75 -7.25
N ILE A 42 -0.26 -1.72 -6.02
CA ILE A 42 -0.25 -0.55 -5.16
C ILE A 42 1.20 -0.21 -4.84
N ARG A 43 1.61 1.02 -5.15
CA ARG A 43 2.94 1.56 -4.87
C ARG A 43 2.80 2.77 -3.96
N GLY A 44 3.64 2.84 -2.94
CA GLY A 44 3.80 4.03 -2.11
C GLY A 44 5.25 4.49 -2.15
N ASN A 45 5.47 5.78 -2.40
CA ASN A 45 6.81 6.37 -2.43
C ASN A 45 6.83 7.68 -1.65
N HIS A 46 7.27 7.60 -0.41
CA HIS A 46 7.52 8.74 0.45
C HIS A 46 9.00 9.10 0.34
N GLY A 47 9.28 10.26 -0.26
CA GLY A 47 10.63 10.80 -0.35
C GLY A 47 11.23 11.06 1.03
N GLU A 48 12.52 11.37 1.06
CA GLU A 48 13.18 11.74 2.31
C GLU A 48 12.57 13.03 2.86
N ARG A 49 12.06 12.97 4.10
CA ARG A 49 11.52 14.10 4.85
C ARG A 49 12.08 14.12 6.24
N GLN A 50 12.30 15.31 6.77
CA GLN A 50 12.75 15.46 8.15
C GLN A 50 11.58 15.22 9.12
N ASP A 51 11.81 14.44 10.16
CA ASP A 51 10.94 14.29 11.32
C ASP A 51 11.69 14.67 12.61
N ASP A 52 11.04 14.50 13.78
CA ASP A 52 11.59 14.87 15.08
C ASP A 52 12.89 14.11 15.45
N HIS A 53 13.23 13.05 14.73
CA HIS A 53 14.35 12.16 15.02
C HIS A 53 15.39 12.04 13.89
N GLY A 54 15.22 12.78 12.80
CA GLY A 54 16.16 12.79 11.68
C GLY A 54 15.43 12.86 10.35
N TYR A 55 15.87 12.06 9.39
CA TYR A 55 15.27 11.97 8.07
C TYR A 55 14.64 10.59 7.87
N ILE A 56 13.45 10.56 7.28
CA ILE A 56 12.74 9.33 6.98
C ILE A 56 12.33 9.29 5.52
N SER A 57 12.59 8.15 4.87
CA SER A 57 12.02 7.78 3.58
C SER A 57 11.35 6.42 3.71
N ARG A 58 10.27 6.20 2.95
CA ARG A 58 9.52 4.94 2.98
C ARG A 58 9.07 4.59 1.56
N LYS A 59 9.17 3.31 1.21
CA LYS A 59 8.70 2.82 -0.08
C LYS A 59 8.09 1.44 0.06
N PHE A 60 6.96 1.21 -0.58
CA PHE A 60 6.38 -0.13 -0.70
C PHE A 60 5.88 -0.41 -2.12
N HIS A 61 5.82 -1.70 -2.44
CA HIS A 61 5.16 -2.22 -3.62
C HIS A 61 4.40 -3.48 -3.22
N ARG A 62 3.07 -3.46 -3.37
CA ARG A 62 2.18 -4.59 -3.10
C ARG A 62 1.44 -4.95 -4.38
N ARG A 63 1.31 -6.25 -4.64
CA ARG A 63 0.58 -6.80 -5.78
C ARG A 63 -0.43 -7.80 -5.26
N TYR A 64 -1.69 -7.65 -5.64
CA TYR A 64 -2.77 -8.57 -5.30
C TYR A 64 -3.31 -9.17 -6.58
N ARG A 65 -3.27 -10.49 -6.69
CA ARG A 65 -3.80 -11.19 -7.86
C ARG A 65 -5.32 -11.07 -7.85
N LEU A 66 -5.89 -10.67 -8.98
CA LEU A 66 -7.33 -10.67 -9.15
C LEU A 66 -7.85 -12.12 -9.22
N PRO A 67 -9.04 -12.40 -8.64
CA PRO A 67 -9.72 -13.66 -8.88
C PRO A 67 -10.02 -13.87 -10.37
N SER A 68 -10.03 -15.13 -10.82
CA SER A 68 -10.45 -15.54 -12.16
C SER A 68 -11.97 -15.50 -12.34
#